data_AF-A0A7X9DVR5-F1
#
_entry.id   AF-A0A7X9DVR5-F1
#
_cell.length_a   1.000
_cell.length_b   1.000
_cell.length_c   1.000
_cell.angle_alpha   90.00
_cell.angle_beta   90.00
_cell.angle_gamma   90.00
#
_symmetry.space_group_name_H-M   'P 1'
#
loop_
_entity.id
_entity.type
_entity.pdbx_description
1 polymer ?
#
loop_
_entity_poly.entity_id
_entity_poly.type
_entity_poly.pdbx_seq_one_letter_code
_entity_poly.pdbx_strand_id
1 'polypeptide(L)'
;MAAVLLSACAATDDQVLRVEPPIEHKGRPVASGAPAAPASGEEPIYSTSTAITLAELSLKAAGAEPRDRSVQVSFCDGLYTVTFERPESEAGACDFVVVIDGKTSRVVKVVTRP
;
A
#
# COMPACT_ATOMS: atom_id res chain seq x y z
N MET A 1 -6.05 9.78 51.62
CA MET A 1 -5.52 10.41 50.39
C MET A 1 -5.28 9.32 49.37
N ALA A 2 -5.86 9.52 48.19
CA ALA A 2 -5.59 8.89 46.89
C ALA A 2 -5.47 7.36 46.81
N ALA A 3 -6.58 6.75 46.35
CA ALA A 3 -6.61 5.48 45.65
C ALA A 3 -6.05 5.62 44.23
N VAL A 4 -5.39 4.59 43.71
CA VAL A 4 -5.39 4.30 42.27
C VAL A 4 -5.63 2.81 42.09
N LEU A 5 -6.67 2.53 41.32
CA LEU A 5 -7.35 1.27 41.06
C LEU A 5 -6.74 0.56 39.81
N LEU A 6 -6.87 -0.78 39.82
CA LEU A 6 -7.23 -1.71 38.71
C LEU A 6 -6.63 -1.49 37.31
N SER A 7 -5.89 -2.46 36.75
CA SER A 7 -6.40 -3.67 36.08
C SER A 7 -7.35 -3.39 34.91
N ALA A 8 -6.89 -3.66 33.68
CA ALA A 8 -7.65 -4.37 32.64
C ALA A 8 -6.77 -4.69 31.42
N CYS A 9 -6.72 -5.98 31.05
CA CYS A 9 -6.43 -6.42 29.69
C CYS A 9 -7.68 -6.20 28.81
N ALA A 10 -7.53 -5.59 27.63
CA ALA A 10 -8.44 -5.60 26.47
C ALA A 10 -7.95 -4.48 25.52
N ALA A 11 -7.96 -4.55 24.20
CA ALA A 11 -8.42 -5.53 23.24
C ALA A 11 -7.65 -5.28 21.93
N THR A 12 -7.58 -6.32 21.10
CA THR A 12 -7.26 -6.28 19.68
C THR A 12 -7.99 -5.12 18.99
N ASP A 13 -7.27 -4.23 18.30
CA ASP A 13 -7.90 -3.30 17.36
C ASP A 13 -7.12 -3.31 16.05
N ASP A 14 -7.66 -4.12 15.14
CA ASP A 14 -7.39 -4.17 13.72
C ASP A 14 -7.67 -2.78 13.13
N GLN A 15 -6.65 -1.90 13.15
CA GLN A 15 -6.74 -0.57 12.54
C GLN A 15 -6.68 -0.70 11.01
N VAL A 16 -7.76 -1.17 10.41
CA VAL A 16 -8.11 -0.90 9.02
C VAL A 16 -8.40 0.59 8.95
N LEU A 17 -7.43 1.35 8.47
CA LEU A 17 -7.50 2.79 8.25
C LEU A 17 -8.63 3.09 7.25
N ARG A 18 -9.85 3.28 7.76
CA ARG A 18 -11.01 3.75 6.97
C ARG A 18 -10.84 5.25 6.75
N VAL A 19 -10.23 5.60 5.63
CA VAL A 19 -10.22 6.96 5.11
C VAL A 19 -11.55 7.18 4.40
N GLU A 20 -12.48 7.90 5.02
CA GLU A 20 -13.69 8.37 4.33
C GLU A 20 -13.35 9.52 3.38
N PRO A 21 -13.71 9.46 2.09
CA PRO A 21 -13.63 10.60 1.20
C PRO A 21 -14.83 11.56 1.41
N PRO A 22 -14.65 12.88 1.31
CA PRO A 22 -15.71 13.85 1.52
C PRO A 22 -16.76 13.79 0.39
N ILE A 23 -18.01 13.93 0.81
CA ILE A 23 -19.25 13.96 0.02
C ILE A 23 -19.50 15.32 -0.65
N GLU A 24 -20.42 15.29 -1.64
CA GLU A 24 -21.18 16.38 -2.31
C GLU A 24 -20.64 16.94 -3.64
N HIS A 25 -21.45 17.33 -4.63
CA HIS A 25 -22.78 16.96 -5.15
C HIS A 25 -22.99 17.83 -6.43
N LYS A 26 -23.51 17.26 -7.54
CA LYS A 26 -24.54 17.81 -8.46
C LYS A 26 -24.29 17.49 -9.94
N GLY A 27 -25.23 16.73 -10.52
CA GLY A 27 -25.90 17.18 -11.73
C GLY A 27 -25.80 16.33 -13.01
N ARG A 28 -26.86 15.53 -13.22
CA ARG A 28 -27.57 15.22 -14.50
C ARG A 28 -27.34 13.81 -15.10
N PRO A 29 -28.43 13.09 -15.48
CA PRO A 29 -28.40 11.68 -15.83
C PRO A 29 -28.37 11.45 -17.35
N VAL A 30 -27.71 10.37 -17.81
CA VAL A 30 -28.06 9.68 -19.05
C VAL A 30 -27.63 8.20 -19.02
N ALA A 31 -28.65 7.35 -18.96
CA ALA A 31 -28.83 6.07 -19.64
C ALA A 31 -27.69 5.03 -19.75
N SER A 32 -27.96 3.90 -19.06
CA SER A 32 -27.92 2.52 -19.56
C SER A 32 -26.63 1.93 -20.11
N GLY A 33 -26.11 0.96 -19.34
CA GLY A 33 -25.25 -0.11 -19.84
C GLY A 33 -23.94 -0.29 -19.07
N ALA A 34 -23.96 -0.31 -17.75
CA ALA A 34 -22.75 -0.59 -16.96
C ALA A 34 -22.52 -2.11 -16.86
N PRO A 35 -21.39 -2.67 -17.34
CA PRO A 35 -20.86 -3.88 -16.71
C PRO A 35 -20.59 -3.55 -15.24
N ALA A 36 -20.95 -4.45 -14.34
CA ALA A 36 -20.88 -4.26 -12.89
C ALA A 36 -19.59 -3.51 -12.49
N ALA A 37 -19.76 -2.28 -11.98
CA ALA A 37 -18.65 -1.52 -11.44
C ALA A 37 -18.00 -2.34 -10.31
N PRO A 38 -16.67 -2.50 -10.30
CA PRO A 38 -16.00 -3.07 -9.14
C PRO A 38 -16.31 -2.19 -7.92
N ALA A 39 -16.49 -2.83 -6.78
CA ALA A 39 -16.93 -2.21 -5.53
C ALA A 39 -16.16 -0.90 -5.27
N SER A 40 -16.93 0.16 -5.01
CA SER A 40 -16.42 1.49 -4.69
C SER A 40 -15.38 1.44 -3.58
N GLY A 41 -14.19 1.97 -3.85
CA GLY A 41 -13.17 2.29 -2.85
C GLY A 41 -11.75 1.88 -3.20
N GLU A 42 -11.57 0.99 -4.17
CA GLU A 42 -10.25 0.49 -4.54
C GLU A 42 -9.91 0.96 -5.94
N GLU A 43 -9.17 2.06 -6.02
CA GLU A 43 -8.77 2.64 -7.29
C GLU A 43 -7.62 1.81 -7.87
N PRO A 44 -7.78 1.16 -9.02
CA PRO A 44 -6.73 0.36 -9.62
C PRO A 44 -5.51 1.22 -9.99
N ILE A 45 -4.33 0.60 -9.89
CA ILE A 45 -3.08 1.21 -10.30
C ILE A 45 -3.00 1.18 -11.82
N TYR A 46 -3.05 2.35 -12.44
CA TYR A 46 -2.86 2.51 -13.89
C TYR A 46 -1.46 3.01 -14.27
N SER A 47 -0.60 3.32 -13.29
CA SER A 47 0.71 3.90 -13.51
C SER A 47 1.78 3.23 -12.65
N THR A 48 2.92 2.95 -13.28
CA THR A 48 4.12 2.43 -12.60
C THR A 48 4.61 3.39 -11.52
N SER A 49 4.46 4.70 -11.71
CA SER A 49 4.84 5.71 -10.72
C SER A 49 4.06 5.56 -9.42
N THR A 50 2.75 5.29 -9.51
CA THR A 50 1.90 5.05 -8.34
C THR A 50 2.30 3.78 -7.61
N ALA A 51 2.65 2.71 -8.33
CA ALA A 51 3.17 1.48 -7.73
C ALA A 51 4.48 1.73 -6.96
N ILE A 52 5.40 2.53 -7.52
CA ILE A 52 6.66 2.89 -6.85
C ILE A 52 6.36 3.67 -5.57
N THR A 53 5.52 4.71 -5.63
CA THR A 53 5.16 5.51 -4.46
C THR A 53 4.53 4.66 -3.35
N LEU A 54 3.61 3.76 -3.69
CA LEU A 54 3.01 2.84 -2.71
C LEU A 54 4.05 1.89 -2.11
N ALA A 55 5.00 1.41 -2.92
CA ALA A 55 6.08 0.56 -2.44
C ALA A 55 7.02 1.31 -1.48
N GLU A 56 7.41 2.54 -1.81
CA GLU A 56 8.23 3.40 -0.94
C GLU A 56 7.53 3.69 0.40
N LEU A 57 6.24 4.05 0.36
CA LEU A 57 5.45 4.28 1.56
C LEU A 57 5.36 3.03 2.44
N SER A 58 5.22 1.86 1.82
CA SER A 58 5.13 0.58 2.53
C SER A 58 6.46 0.20 3.18
N LEU A 59 7.58 0.41 2.49
CA LEU A 59 8.92 0.19 3.06
C LEU A 59 9.18 1.17 4.22
N LYS A 60 8.83 2.44 4.04
CA LYS A 60 8.97 3.45 5.10
C LYS A 60 8.13 3.11 6.33
N ALA A 61 6.91 2.61 6.14
CA ALA A 61 6.06 2.13 7.24
C ALA A 61 6.66 0.89 7.94
N ALA A 62 7.39 0.05 7.21
CA ALA A 62 8.14 -1.08 7.75
C ALA A 62 9.50 -0.69 8.37
N GLY A 63 9.86 0.61 8.38
CA GLY A 63 11.14 1.10 8.90
C GLY A 63 12.33 0.90 7.98
N ALA A 64 12.10 0.53 6.71
CA ALA A 64 13.13 0.45 5.68
C ALA A 64 13.15 1.74 4.85
N GLU A 65 14.35 2.31 4.65
CA GLU A 65 14.51 3.51 3.82
C GLU A 65 15.18 3.13 2.48
N PRO A 66 14.42 3.11 1.37
CA PRO A 66 14.95 2.73 0.06
C PRO A 66 15.70 3.86 -0.66
N ARG A 67 16.10 4.94 0.03
CA ARG A 67 16.75 6.10 -0.61
C ARG A 67 17.99 5.67 -1.39
N ASP A 68 18.17 6.30 -2.55
CA ASP A 68 19.32 6.13 -3.47
C ASP A 68 19.48 4.73 -4.09
N ARG A 69 18.38 3.97 -4.15
CA ARG A 69 18.35 2.63 -4.77
C ARG A 69 17.77 2.66 -6.17
N SER A 70 18.30 1.80 -7.04
CA SER A 70 17.71 1.51 -8.35
C SER A 70 16.36 0.82 -8.15
N VAL A 71 15.35 1.26 -8.91
CA VAL A 71 13.99 0.72 -8.82
C VAL A 71 13.63 0.02 -10.12
N GLN A 72 13.28 -1.25 -10.03
CA GLN A 72 12.75 -2.04 -11.13
C GLN A 72 11.26 -2.33 -10.89
N VAL A 73 10.42 -2.08 -11.89
CA VAL A 73 8.98 -2.37 -11.85
C VAL A 73 8.63 -3.39 -12.91
N SER A 74 7.90 -4.43 -12.52
CA SER A 74 7.29 -5.40 -13.42
C SER A 74 5.80 -5.50 -13.13
N PHE A 75 5.00 -5.74 -14.16
CA PHE A 75 3.56 -5.96 -14.01
C PHE A 75 3.20 -7.29 -14.67
N CYS A 76 2.68 -8.22 -13.88
CA CYS A 76 2.33 -9.57 -14.34
C CYS A 76 1.11 -10.07 -13.57
N ASP A 77 0.16 -10.71 -14.27
CA ASP A 77 -1.05 -11.28 -13.67
C ASP A 77 -1.89 -10.32 -12.80
N GLY A 78 -1.87 -9.02 -13.12
CA GLY A 78 -2.58 -8.02 -12.33
C GLY A 78 -1.83 -7.57 -11.07
N LEU A 79 -0.59 -7.99 -10.88
CA LEU A 79 0.27 -7.63 -9.76
C LEU A 79 1.44 -6.77 -10.23
N TYR A 80 1.67 -5.65 -9.56
CA TYR A 80 2.89 -4.87 -9.66
C TYR A 80 3.94 -5.46 -8.73
N THR A 81 5.11 -5.76 -9.26
CA THR A 81 6.30 -6.14 -8.48
C THR A 81 7.31 -5.01 -8.59
N VAL A 82 7.57 -4.33 -7.48
CA VAL A 82 8.53 -3.25 -7.37
C VAL A 82 9.75 -3.76 -6.59
N THR A 83 10.91 -3.74 -7.22
CA THR A 83 12.17 -4.18 -6.62
C THR A 83 13.08 -2.98 -6.43
N PHE A 84 13.52 -2.74 -5.20
CA PHE A 84 14.56 -1.79 -4.86
C PHE A 84 15.85 -2.56 -4.68
N GLU A 85 16.73 -2.44 -5.65
CA GLU A 85 18.02 -3.12 -5.66
C GLU A 85 18.93 -2.52 -4.59
N ARG A 86 19.74 -3.37 -3.96
CA ARG A 86 20.77 -2.91 -3.04
C ARG A 86 21.75 -1.96 -3.76
N PRO A 87 22.22 -0.90 -3.09
CA PRO A 87 23.27 -0.07 -3.65
C PRO A 87 24.58 -0.86 -3.69
N GLU A 88 25.30 -0.78 -4.81
CA GLU A 88 26.58 -1.50 -5.00
C GLU A 88 27.65 -1.08 -3.97
N SER A 89 27.47 0.09 -3.35
CA SER A 89 28.38 0.67 -2.36
C SER A 89 28.28 0.02 -0.96
N GLU A 90 27.20 -0.70 -0.65
CA GLU A 90 26.94 -1.25 0.69
C GLU A 90 27.00 -2.77 0.72
N ALA A 91 28.16 -3.32 1.13
CA ALA A 91 28.32 -4.73 1.39
C ALA A 91 27.47 -5.14 2.61
N GLY A 92 26.34 -5.82 2.37
CA GLY A 92 25.39 -6.27 3.39
C GLY A 92 23.98 -5.70 3.25
N ALA A 93 23.75 -4.80 2.28
CA ALA A 93 22.41 -4.34 1.96
C ALA A 93 21.58 -5.43 1.27
N CYS A 94 20.31 -5.53 1.65
CA CYS A 94 19.33 -6.46 1.09
C CYS A 94 18.51 -5.78 -0.02
N ASP A 95 18.07 -6.53 -1.03
CA ASP A 95 17.06 -6.09 -1.98
C ASP A 95 15.68 -6.07 -1.30
N PHE A 96 14.86 -5.07 -1.64
CA PHE A 96 13.47 -5.02 -1.19
C PHE A 96 12.54 -5.30 -2.36
N VAL A 97 11.67 -6.29 -2.24
CA VAL A 97 10.66 -6.61 -3.24
C VAL A 97 9.28 -6.38 -2.63
N VAL A 98 8.51 -5.50 -3.25
CA VAL A 98 7.14 -5.18 -2.87
C VAL A 98 6.20 -5.66 -3.96
N VAL A 99 5.21 -6.47 -3.60
CA VAL A 99 4.15 -6.95 -4.50
C VAL A 99 2.88 -6.21 -4.14
N ILE A 100 2.29 -5.55 -5.14
CA ILE A 100 1.10 -4.72 -5.01
C ILE A 100 0.05 -5.25 -5.97
N ASP A 101 -1.17 -5.40 -5.48
CA ASP A 101 -2.31 -5.75 -6.32
C ASP A 101 -2.72 -4.53 -7.15
N GLY A 102 -2.62 -4.64 -8.47
CA GLY A 102 -2.95 -3.56 -9.39
C GLY A 102 -4.44 -3.27 -9.48
N LYS A 103 -5.31 -4.17 -9.03
CA LYS A 103 -6.76 -3.94 -8.98
C LYS A 103 -7.17 -3.20 -7.71
N THR A 104 -6.56 -3.57 -6.58
CA THR A 104 -6.97 -3.05 -5.26
C THR A 104 -6.04 -1.98 -4.70
N SER A 105 -4.90 -1.73 -5.35
CA SER A 105 -3.81 -0.87 -4.85
C SER A 105 -3.23 -1.30 -3.50
N ARG A 106 -3.51 -2.52 -3.05
CA ARG A 106 -3.04 -3.03 -1.76
C ARG A 106 -1.69 -3.71 -1.90
N VAL A 107 -0.81 -3.47 -0.94
CA VAL A 107 0.42 -4.24 -0.82
C VAL A 107 0.09 -5.64 -0.34
N VAL A 108 0.34 -6.62 -1.20
CA VAL A 108 0.11 -8.04 -0.94
C VAL A 108 1.27 -8.64 -0.16
N LYS A 109 2.49 -8.21 -0.47
CA LYS A 109 3.70 -8.80 0.12
C LYS A 109 4.88 -7.83 0.10
N VAL A 110 5.67 -7.86 1.16
CA VAL A 110 7.00 -7.25 1.21
C VAL A 110 8.02 -8.35 1.51
N VAL A 111 9.08 -8.44 0.73
CA VAL A 111 10.15 -9.44 0.87
C VAL A 111 11.50 -8.72 0.91
N THR A 112 12.32 -9.10 1.88
CA THR A 112 13.73 -8.72 1.96
C THR A 112 14.58 -9.89 1.47
N ARG A 113 15.51 -9.65 0.54
CA ARG A 113 16.47 -10.67 0.06
C ARG A 113 17.90 -10.23 0.38
N PRO A 114 18.71 -11.04 1.08
CA PRO A 114 20.12 -10.74 1.33
C PRO A 114 21.00 -10.88 0.08
#